data_AF-A0A916C2L7-F1
#
_entry.id   AF-A0A916C2L7-F1
#
_cell.length_a   1.000
_cell.length_b   1.000
_cell.length_c   1.000
_cell.angle_alpha   90.00
_cell.angle_beta   90.00
_cell.angle_gamma   90.00
#
_symmetry.space_group_name_H-M   'P 1'
#
loop_
_entity.id
_entity.type
_entity.pdbx_description
1 polymer ?
#
loop_
_entity_poly.entity_id
_entity_poly.type
_entity_poly.pdbx_seq_one_letter_code
_entity_poly.pdbx_strand_id
1 'polypeptide(L)'
;MSRQAGRVVLIFSLIVLVSVLLVNLVQAHGAMQTPLSRVYSCYLENPETPDTLPCRDAIASSGTQPLYDWNEVHLLNAGGNHRALIPDGKLCSAGLAKYAAFDQPRTDWVTTVLPASGSYTFLFAAAVPHNHGYFELYVTRDGYDPTQPLKWSDLEAAPFLRFDEPPVVNGAYVMTGQLPQGKSGRQLIYTIWQRNDSQEAFYSCSDVWFGTAPTPTPTAAPQCTVPAWGASVVYQGGSQVNHNGRWWQAKWSNAGTEPSSAGGVNPWEIRGYCGSGSPEPTDTATVTATPTRTPTRTLTPTPTSTGVTPTFTPTPTRTNTPTMTPTQGSGGCAVTYTVNQWNTGFVADVKITNNGTTAISGWTLTWSFANGQQITNPWNATVVQTGANVSASNPAGHWNGTLGANGGAVTFGFQAAHTGTNARPTNFVLNGMACTIN
;
A
#
# COMPACT_ATOMS: atom_id res chain seq x y z
N MET A 1 -16.64 -6.40 77.79
CA MET A 1 -15.37 -5.96 77.18
C MET A 1 -15.32 -6.44 75.74
N SER A 2 -15.23 -5.52 74.76
CA SER A 2 -14.56 -5.63 73.43
C SER A 2 -14.98 -6.80 72.49
N ARG A 3 -15.31 -6.66 71.19
CA ARG A 3 -15.08 -5.67 70.13
C ARG A 3 -15.99 -6.00 68.92
N GLN A 4 -16.13 -5.03 68.02
CA GLN A 4 -16.94 -4.99 66.80
C GLN A 4 -16.64 -6.08 65.74
N ALA A 5 -17.68 -6.49 65.01
CA ALA A 5 -17.70 -6.84 63.58
C ALA A 5 -19.19 -6.89 63.17
N GLY A 6 -19.71 -6.34 62.09
CA GLY A 6 -19.20 -5.68 60.89
C GLY A 6 -20.35 -5.78 59.89
N ARG A 7 -21.07 -4.67 59.64
CA ARG A 7 -22.20 -4.62 58.70
C ARG A 7 -21.66 -4.70 57.27
N VAL A 8 -21.91 -5.79 56.54
CA VAL A 8 -21.87 -5.81 55.07
C VAL A 8 -22.79 -6.94 54.56
N VAL A 9 -24.04 -6.64 54.19
CA VAL A 9 -24.74 -7.34 53.10
C VAL A 9 -25.83 -6.41 52.59
N LEU A 10 -25.57 -5.72 51.47
CA LEU A 10 -26.54 -5.25 50.47
C LEU A 10 -25.78 -4.30 49.55
N ILE A 11 -25.54 -4.76 48.31
CA ILE A 11 -25.26 -4.06 47.05
C ILE A 11 -24.44 -5.07 46.22
N PHE A 12 -25.09 -6.09 45.67
CA PHE A 12 -24.48 -6.97 44.66
C PHE A 12 -25.52 -7.44 43.62
N SER A 13 -26.54 -6.62 43.36
CA SER A 13 -27.59 -6.96 42.39
C SER A 13 -27.93 -5.83 41.41
N LEU A 14 -27.17 -4.73 41.42
CA LEU A 14 -27.34 -3.62 40.48
C LEU A 14 -26.12 -3.42 39.55
N ILE A 15 -25.24 -4.41 39.43
CA ILE A 15 -24.07 -4.36 38.52
C ILE A 15 -24.22 -5.33 37.33
N VAL A 16 -25.22 -6.24 37.37
CA VAL A 16 -25.45 -7.21 36.28
C VAL A 16 -26.35 -6.67 35.16
N LEU A 17 -26.88 -5.44 35.30
CA LEU A 17 -27.72 -4.78 34.27
C LEU A 17 -27.01 -3.65 33.51
N VAL A 18 -25.67 -3.63 33.53
CA VAL A 18 -24.85 -2.87 32.57
C VAL A 18 -23.94 -3.86 31.83
N SER A 19 -24.56 -4.94 31.34
CA SER A 19 -23.97 -5.77 30.28
C SER A 19 -24.07 -4.98 28.97
N VAL A 20 -23.18 -3.99 28.85
CA VAL A 20 -22.38 -3.75 27.65
C VAL A 20 -23.20 -3.80 26.34
N LEU A 21 -23.99 -2.75 26.12
CA LEU A 21 -24.15 -2.19 24.78
C LEU A 21 -22.82 -1.50 24.40
N LEU A 22 -21.75 -2.29 24.24
CA LEU A 22 -20.69 -1.89 23.33
C LEU A 22 -21.33 -2.03 21.94
N VAL A 23 -21.87 -0.93 21.43
CA VAL A 23 -21.89 -0.74 19.99
C VAL A 23 -20.45 -0.93 19.54
N ASN A 24 -20.13 -2.10 19.00
CA ASN A 24 -18.92 -2.24 18.21
C ASN A 24 -19.10 -1.23 17.08
N LEU A 25 -18.44 -0.07 17.20
CA LEU A 25 -18.10 0.75 16.05
C LEU A 25 -17.19 -0.12 15.20
N VAL A 26 -17.81 -0.96 14.39
CA VAL A 26 -17.13 -1.65 13.30
C VAL A 26 -16.81 -0.51 12.35
N GLN A 27 -15.57 -0.06 12.43
CA GLN A 27 -15.12 1.12 11.72
C GLN A 27 -14.96 0.74 10.24
N ALA A 28 -15.59 1.52 9.37
CA ALA A 28 -15.38 1.39 7.93
C ALA A 28 -13.96 1.82 7.60
N HIS A 29 -13.35 1.23 6.57
CA HIS A 29 -11.97 1.54 6.28
C HIS A 29 -11.63 1.25 4.83
N GLY A 30 -11.04 2.21 4.14
CA GLY A 30 -10.59 1.99 2.78
C GLY A 30 -10.01 3.21 2.08
N ALA A 31 -9.55 2.99 0.85
CA ALA A 31 -9.04 4.02 -0.04
C ALA A 31 -9.18 3.55 -1.50
N MET A 32 -9.02 4.47 -2.47
CA MET A 32 -9.03 4.07 -3.87
C MET A 32 -7.84 3.18 -4.22
N GLN A 33 -8.16 2.03 -4.80
CA GLN A 33 -7.22 1.04 -5.35
C GLN A 33 -6.98 1.27 -6.85
N THR A 34 -8.02 1.62 -7.62
CA THR A 34 -7.84 2.00 -9.03
C THR A 34 -8.88 3.05 -9.45
N PRO A 35 -8.47 4.24 -9.94
CA PRO A 35 -7.08 4.71 -9.99
C PRO A 35 -6.48 4.82 -8.59
N LEU A 36 -5.19 4.51 -8.48
CA LEU A 36 -4.51 4.34 -7.21
C LEU A 36 -4.47 5.67 -6.43
N SER A 37 -4.83 5.64 -5.14
CA SER A 37 -4.76 6.83 -4.29
C SER A 37 -3.35 7.10 -3.79
N ARG A 38 -3.05 8.37 -3.45
CA ARG A 38 -1.74 8.78 -2.91
C ARG A 38 -1.33 8.01 -1.65
N VAL A 39 -2.25 7.87 -0.70
CA VAL A 39 -1.96 7.18 0.57
C VAL A 39 -1.75 5.67 0.34
N TYR A 40 -2.58 5.06 -0.49
CA TYR A 40 -2.50 3.63 -0.75
C TYR A 40 -1.28 3.28 -1.62
N SER A 41 -0.90 4.13 -2.57
CA SER A 41 0.33 3.92 -3.33
C SER A 41 1.57 3.90 -2.45
N CYS A 42 1.67 4.86 -1.54
CA CYS A 42 2.80 4.92 -0.61
C CYS A 42 2.82 3.76 0.39
N TYR A 43 1.65 3.25 0.76
CA TYR A 43 1.56 1.99 1.52
C TYR A 43 2.08 0.80 0.71
N LEU A 44 1.70 0.69 -0.57
CA LEU A 44 2.16 -0.40 -1.44
C LEU A 44 3.67 -0.37 -1.73
N GLU A 45 4.30 0.80 -1.63
CA GLU A 45 5.76 0.95 -1.75
C GLU A 45 6.55 0.48 -0.51
N ASN A 46 5.88 -0.04 0.53
CA ASN A 46 6.40 -0.29 1.87
C ASN A 46 6.54 1.01 2.70
N PRO A 47 5.75 1.18 3.77
CA PRO A 47 5.82 2.34 4.66
C PRO A 47 7.19 2.63 5.27
N GLU A 48 8.08 1.64 5.36
CA GLU A 48 9.40 1.84 5.97
C GLU A 48 10.47 2.26 4.96
N THR A 49 10.31 1.86 3.69
CA THR A 49 11.33 2.04 2.65
C THR A 49 10.71 2.30 1.28
N PRO A 50 9.91 3.37 1.09
CA PRO A 50 9.26 3.56 -0.19
C PRO A 50 10.24 4.01 -1.27
N ASP A 51 9.90 3.60 -2.49
CA ASP A 51 10.72 3.77 -3.68
C ASP A 51 10.63 5.19 -4.24
N THR A 52 9.46 5.82 -4.18
CA THR A 52 9.20 7.10 -4.86
C THR A 52 9.52 8.28 -3.96
N LEU A 53 9.98 9.38 -4.57
CA LEU A 53 10.26 10.61 -3.83
C LEU A 53 9.05 11.14 -3.04
N PRO A 54 7.81 11.18 -3.59
CA PRO A 54 6.63 11.60 -2.85
C PRO A 54 6.33 10.80 -1.60
N CYS A 55 6.46 9.48 -1.66
CA CYS A 55 6.17 8.62 -0.52
C CYS A 55 7.25 8.73 0.56
N ARG A 56 8.51 8.89 0.16
CA ARG A 56 9.57 9.22 1.11
C ARG A 56 9.34 10.58 1.78
N ASP A 57 9.03 11.62 1.01
CA ASP A 57 8.68 12.96 1.54
C ASP A 57 7.51 12.88 2.53
N ALA A 58 6.50 12.07 2.21
CA ALA A 58 5.34 11.88 3.08
C ALA A 58 5.72 11.29 4.44
N ILE A 59 6.56 10.24 4.45
CA ILE A 59 7.08 9.65 5.70
C ILE A 59 7.94 10.64 6.47
N ALA A 60 8.79 11.38 5.77
CA ALA A 60 9.64 12.38 6.42
C ALA A 60 8.81 13.46 7.14
N SER A 61 7.66 13.83 6.58
CA SER A 61 6.77 14.86 7.15
C SER A 61 5.78 14.33 8.19
N SER A 62 5.23 13.12 7.99
CA SER A 62 4.08 12.62 8.78
C SER A 62 4.34 11.27 9.47
N GLY A 63 5.55 10.72 9.34
CA GLY A 63 5.91 9.39 9.84
C GLY A 63 5.32 8.27 8.98
N THR A 64 5.56 7.02 9.40
CA THR A 64 5.09 5.82 8.68
C THR A 64 3.66 5.43 9.05
N GLN A 65 3.18 5.83 10.24
CA GLN A 65 1.84 5.50 10.75
C GLN A 65 0.68 5.81 9.79
N PRO A 66 0.64 6.97 9.10
CA PRO A 66 -0.44 7.25 8.15
C PRO A 66 -0.52 6.26 6.99
N LEU A 67 0.59 5.60 6.63
CA LEU A 67 0.61 4.57 5.61
C LEU A 67 0.16 3.21 6.14
N TYR A 68 0.42 2.89 7.40
CA TYR A 68 -0.18 1.70 8.02
C TYR A 68 -1.69 1.83 8.16
N ASP A 69 -2.15 3.05 8.40
CA ASP A 69 -3.54 3.41 8.50
C ASP A 69 -4.04 4.04 7.19
N TRP A 70 -3.57 3.53 6.04
CA TRP A 70 -3.89 4.06 4.71
C TRP A 70 -5.40 4.11 4.42
N ASN A 71 -6.15 3.30 5.14
CA ASN A 71 -7.58 3.08 5.05
C ASN A 71 -8.42 4.01 5.96
N GLU A 72 -7.77 4.95 6.69
CA GLU A 72 -8.38 5.82 7.70
C GLU A 72 -8.34 7.33 7.34
N VAL A 73 -8.23 7.69 6.06
CA VAL A 73 -8.42 9.11 5.66
C VAL A 73 -9.91 9.45 5.73
N HIS A 74 -10.37 9.77 6.94
CA HIS A 74 -11.79 9.85 7.26
C HIS A 74 -12.15 11.03 8.17
N LEU A 75 -13.44 11.31 8.29
CA LEU A 75 -14.01 12.18 9.31
C LEU A 75 -15.21 11.47 9.93
N LEU A 76 -15.16 11.25 11.24
CA LEU A 76 -16.22 10.55 11.99
C LEU A 76 -17.57 11.30 12.02
N ASN A 77 -17.54 12.61 11.78
CA ASN A 77 -18.67 13.53 11.91
C ASN A 77 -18.96 14.30 10.60
N ALA A 78 -18.64 13.71 9.45
CA ALA A 78 -18.86 14.36 8.16
C ALA A 78 -20.34 14.66 7.90
N GLY A 79 -21.20 13.65 8.02
CA GLY A 79 -22.66 13.77 7.87
C GLY A 79 -23.10 14.45 6.56
N GLY A 80 -22.37 14.22 5.46
CA GLY A 80 -22.56 14.88 4.16
C GLY A 80 -22.01 16.31 4.06
N ASN A 81 -21.53 16.91 5.16
CA ASN A 81 -21.08 18.30 5.23
C ASN A 81 -19.58 18.47 4.89
N HIS A 82 -19.11 17.76 3.86
CA HIS A 82 -17.68 17.64 3.53
C HIS A 82 -17.01 19.00 3.27
N ARG A 83 -17.66 19.87 2.48
CA ARG A 83 -17.11 21.16 2.04
C ARG A 83 -16.94 22.17 3.18
N ALA A 84 -17.79 22.11 4.20
CA ALA A 84 -17.67 23.01 5.34
C ALA A 84 -16.63 22.51 6.36
N LEU A 85 -16.42 21.20 6.44
CA LEU A 85 -15.53 20.58 7.42
C LEU A 85 -14.07 20.48 6.94
N ILE A 86 -13.86 20.37 5.63
CA ILE A 86 -12.53 20.22 5.05
C ILE A 86 -12.12 21.53 4.40
N PRO A 87 -11.12 22.25 4.94
CA PRO A 87 -10.62 23.47 4.33
C PRO A 87 -9.94 23.23 2.97
N ASP A 88 -9.90 24.26 2.15
CA ASP A 88 -9.05 24.29 0.95
C ASP A 88 -7.59 23.98 1.29
N GLY A 89 -6.92 23.25 0.41
CA GLY A 89 -5.55 22.75 0.62
C GLY A 89 -5.46 21.57 1.60
N LYS A 90 -6.59 21.03 2.07
CA LYS A 90 -6.66 19.89 3.01
C LYS A 90 -7.56 18.75 2.55
N LEU A 91 -7.90 18.73 1.26
CA LEU A 91 -8.83 17.76 0.70
C LEU A 91 -8.28 16.33 0.79
N CYS A 92 -7.00 16.12 0.48
CA CYS A 92 -6.40 14.79 0.44
C CYS A 92 -6.08 14.22 1.82
N SER A 93 -5.95 15.07 2.84
CA SER A 93 -5.85 14.67 4.25
C SER A 93 -7.18 14.64 4.99
N ALA A 94 -8.27 15.09 4.36
CA ALA A 94 -9.55 15.38 5.01
C ALA A 94 -9.44 16.36 6.20
N GLY A 95 -8.43 17.25 6.20
CA GLY A 95 -8.17 18.15 7.33
C GLY A 95 -7.42 17.51 8.51
N LEU A 96 -7.06 16.22 8.42
CA LEU A 96 -6.37 15.51 9.49
C LEU A 96 -4.87 15.76 9.46
N ALA A 97 -4.30 16.19 10.59
CA ALA A 97 -2.86 16.40 10.73
C ALA A 97 -2.04 15.13 10.43
N LYS A 98 -2.58 13.94 10.78
CA LYS A 98 -1.99 12.62 10.48
C LYS A 98 -1.68 12.44 8.99
N TYR A 99 -2.51 12.98 8.09
CA TYR A 99 -2.40 12.78 6.65
C TYR A 99 -1.93 14.03 5.91
N ALA A 100 -1.43 15.06 6.61
CA ALA A 100 -1.09 16.35 6.02
C ALA A 100 -0.04 16.26 4.88
N ALA A 101 0.83 15.24 4.90
CA ALA A 101 1.77 14.96 3.82
C ALA A 101 1.11 14.73 2.44
N PHE A 102 -0.13 14.21 2.41
CA PHE A 102 -0.80 13.89 1.15
C PHE A 102 -1.46 15.11 0.49
N ASP A 103 -1.46 16.26 1.16
CA ASP A 103 -1.89 17.55 0.61
C ASP A 103 -0.78 18.26 -0.19
N GLN A 104 0.45 17.73 -0.21
CA GLN A 104 1.59 18.39 -0.85
C GLN A 104 1.34 18.59 -2.36
N PRO A 105 1.43 19.84 -2.86
CA PRO A 105 1.26 20.13 -4.27
C PRO A 105 2.54 19.81 -5.05
N ARG A 106 2.46 18.84 -5.94
CA ARG A 106 3.60 18.31 -6.70
C ARG A 106 3.13 17.56 -7.94
N THR A 107 4.02 17.45 -8.92
CA THR A 107 3.74 16.84 -10.23
C THR A 107 4.18 15.38 -10.35
N ASP A 108 4.88 14.85 -9.35
CA ASP A 108 5.53 13.55 -9.33
C ASP A 108 4.82 12.53 -8.43
N TRP A 109 3.61 12.82 -7.93
CA TRP A 109 2.74 11.77 -7.37
C TRP A 109 2.49 10.67 -8.40
N VAL A 110 2.38 9.40 -7.93
CA VAL A 110 2.05 8.28 -8.81
C VAL A 110 0.78 8.59 -9.59
N THR A 111 0.81 8.34 -10.90
CA THR A 111 -0.26 8.79 -11.80
C THR A 111 -0.84 7.60 -12.55
N THR A 112 -2.13 7.33 -12.38
CA THR A 112 -2.82 6.28 -13.14
C THR A 112 -3.23 6.80 -14.52
N VAL A 113 -2.79 6.14 -15.58
CA VAL A 113 -3.21 6.49 -16.95
C VAL A 113 -4.61 5.95 -17.21
N LEU A 114 -5.53 6.84 -17.56
CA LEU A 114 -6.91 6.52 -17.89
C LEU A 114 -7.18 6.79 -19.37
N PRO A 115 -8.07 6.01 -20.03
CA PRO A 115 -8.60 6.37 -21.33
C PRO A 115 -9.17 7.80 -21.32
N ALA A 116 -9.09 8.52 -22.44
CA ALA A 116 -9.64 9.88 -22.53
C ALA A 116 -11.18 9.92 -22.40
N SER A 117 -11.86 8.78 -22.63
CA SER A 117 -13.31 8.62 -22.48
C SER A 117 -13.67 7.13 -22.41
N GLY A 118 -14.94 6.84 -22.11
CA GLY A 118 -15.50 5.49 -22.12
C GLY A 118 -15.70 4.92 -20.71
N SER A 119 -16.07 3.63 -20.67
CA SER A 119 -16.33 2.93 -19.42
C SER A 119 -15.02 2.59 -18.69
N TYR A 120 -15.01 2.79 -17.39
CA TYR A 120 -13.90 2.39 -16.51
C TYR A 120 -14.44 1.79 -15.21
N THR A 121 -13.71 0.82 -14.67
CA THR A 121 -14.04 0.20 -13.38
C THR A 121 -13.14 0.78 -12.30
N PHE A 122 -13.76 1.52 -11.38
CA PHE A 122 -13.17 2.06 -10.18
C PHE A 122 -13.24 1.00 -9.07
N LEU A 123 -12.14 0.81 -8.36
CA LEU A 123 -12.08 -0.07 -7.19
C LEU A 123 -11.69 0.75 -5.97
N PHE A 124 -12.53 0.67 -4.93
CA PHE A 124 -12.22 1.20 -3.62
C PHE A 124 -11.96 0.04 -2.68
N ALA A 125 -10.72 -0.14 -2.24
CA ALA A 125 -10.36 -1.20 -1.31
C ALA A 125 -11.06 -0.95 0.01
N ALA A 126 -11.74 -1.97 0.54
CA ALA A 126 -12.49 -1.90 1.79
C ALA A 126 -11.92 -2.95 2.76
N ALA A 127 -11.09 -2.49 3.69
CA ALA A 127 -10.57 -3.36 4.76
C ALA A 127 -11.72 -3.89 5.63
N VAL A 128 -12.76 -3.08 5.84
CA VAL A 128 -14.01 -3.47 6.48
C VAL A 128 -15.17 -2.86 5.66
N PRO A 129 -15.90 -3.66 4.86
CA PRO A 129 -17.00 -3.14 4.06
C PRO A 129 -18.23 -2.77 4.90
N HIS A 130 -18.83 -1.62 4.59
CA HIS A 130 -20.13 -1.18 5.09
C HIS A 130 -21.00 -0.83 3.90
N ASN A 131 -21.87 -1.75 3.49
CA ASN A 131 -22.71 -1.51 2.31
C ASN A 131 -23.97 -0.70 2.65
N HIS A 132 -23.77 0.42 3.34
CA HIS A 132 -24.79 1.38 3.74
C HIS A 132 -24.22 2.78 3.54
N GLY A 133 -24.35 3.34 2.34
CA GLY A 133 -23.70 4.59 1.98
C GLY A 133 -23.64 4.85 0.48
N TYR A 134 -22.91 5.91 0.10
CA TYR A 134 -22.69 6.26 -1.28
C TYR A 134 -21.25 6.69 -1.55
N PHE A 135 -20.83 6.52 -2.80
CA PHE A 135 -19.59 7.04 -3.34
C PHE A 135 -19.88 8.18 -4.31
N GLU A 136 -19.15 9.27 -4.19
CA GLU A 136 -19.12 10.36 -5.16
C GLU A 136 -17.70 10.53 -5.67
N LEU A 137 -17.54 10.54 -7.00
CA LEU A 137 -16.27 10.77 -7.66
C LEU A 137 -16.33 12.12 -8.36
N TYR A 138 -15.44 13.02 -7.93
CA TYR A 138 -15.21 14.33 -8.53
C TYR A 138 -13.92 14.29 -9.35
N VAL A 139 -13.85 15.13 -10.37
CA VAL A 139 -12.64 15.37 -11.15
C VAL A 139 -12.29 16.85 -11.08
N THR A 140 -11.02 17.17 -11.17
CA THR A 140 -10.56 18.55 -11.29
C THR A 140 -11.06 19.24 -12.56
N ARG A 141 -11.26 20.55 -12.48
CA ARG A 141 -11.63 21.43 -13.59
C ARG A 141 -10.48 21.61 -14.57
N ASP A 142 -10.82 22.08 -15.77
CA ASP A 142 -9.80 22.46 -16.75
C ASP A 142 -8.96 23.62 -16.19
N GLY A 143 -7.65 23.56 -16.40
CA GLY A 143 -6.71 24.52 -15.81
C GLY A 143 -6.26 24.21 -14.38
N TYR A 144 -6.60 23.02 -13.84
CA TYR A 144 -6.00 22.52 -12.61
C TYR A 144 -4.47 22.53 -12.66
N ASP A 145 -3.87 23.16 -11.66
CA ASP A 145 -2.43 23.23 -11.47
C ASP A 145 -2.03 22.37 -10.26
N PRO A 146 -1.39 21.20 -10.48
CA PRO A 146 -0.97 20.31 -9.40
C PRO A 146 0.16 20.88 -8.53
N THR A 147 0.76 22.01 -8.93
CA THR A 147 1.76 22.74 -8.13
C THR A 147 1.13 23.68 -7.12
N GLN A 148 -0.21 23.79 -7.08
CA GLN A 148 -0.95 24.52 -6.06
C GLN A 148 -1.74 23.57 -5.14
N PRO A 149 -1.93 23.92 -3.85
CA PRO A 149 -2.77 23.13 -2.96
C PRO A 149 -4.20 23.01 -3.50
N LEU A 150 -4.72 21.78 -3.56
CA LEU A 150 -6.05 21.48 -4.10
C LEU A 150 -7.16 22.16 -3.29
N LYS A 151 -8.09 22.84 -3.97
CA LYS A 151 -9.24 23.53 -3.38
C LYS A 151 -10.55 22.89 -3.84
N TRP A 152 -11.63 23.12 -3.10
CA TRP A 152 -12.97 22.73 -3.55
C TRP A 152 -13.38 23.42 -4.87
N SER A 153 -12.89 24.63 -5.12
CA SER A 153 -13.11 25.35 -6.38
C SER A 153 -12.42 24.71 -7.58
N ASP A 154 -11.42 23.88 -7.34
CA ASP A 154 -10.65 23.21 -8.39
C ASP A 154 -11.35 21.92 -8.84
N LEU A 155 -12.34 21.42 -8.11
CA LEU A 155 -13.18 20.30 -8.49
C LEU A 155 -14.39 20.77 -9.30
N GLU A 156 -14.83 19.95 -10.25
CA GLU A 156 -16.13 20.13 -10.91
C GLU A 156 -17.25 20.22 -9.86
N ALA A 157 -18.26 21.06 -10.11
CA ALA A 157 -19.27 21.38 -9.10
C ALA A 157 -20.10 20.16 -8.69
N ALA A 158 -20.29 19.21 -9.60
CA ALA A 158 -21.00 17.96 -9.39
C ALA A 158 -20.05 16.76 -9.59
N PRO A 159 -20.28 15.63 -8.89
CA PRO A 159 -19.54 14.42 -9.16
C PRO A 159 -19.91 13.90 -10.56
N PHE A 160 -18.93 13.37 -11.29
CA PHE A 160 -19.19 12.76 -12.60
C PHE A 160 -19.76 11.34 -12.47
N LEU A 161 -19.57 10.70 -11.31
CA LEU A 161 -20.21 9.44 -10.95
C LEU A 161 -20.68 9.46 -9.50
N ARG A 162 -21.84 8.84 -9.28
CA ARG A 162 -22.37 8.52 -7.97
C ARG A 162 -22.81 7.07 -7.94
N PHE A 163 -22.43 6.35 -6.90
CA PHE A 163 -22.82 4.96 -6.67
C PHE A 163 -23.44 4.83 -5.28
N ASP A 164 -24.70 4.46 -5.20
CA ASP A 164 -25.35 4.11 -3.95
C ASP A 164 -25.16 2.60 -3.71
N GLU A 165 -24.55 2.25 -2.58
CA GLU A 165 -24.29 0.86 -2.13
C GLU A 165 -23.72 -0.09 -3.21
N PRO A 166 -22.58 0.26 -3.86
CA PRO A 166 -21.99 -0.59 -4.89
C PRO A 166 -21.62 -1.98 -4.36
N PRO A 167 -21.63 -3.02 -5.21
CA PRO A 167 -21.29 -4.36 -4.78
C PRO A 167 -19.83 -4.44 -4.30
N VAL A 168 -19.61 -5.20 -3.25
CA VAL A 168 -18.26 -5.53 -2.76
C VAL A 168 -17.85 -6.88 -3.34
N VAL A 169 -16.76 -6.90 -4.09
CA VAL A 169 -16.18 -8.12 -4.67
C VAL A 169 -14.72 -8.17 -4.28
N ASN A 170 -14.30 -9.28 -3.65
CA ASN A 170 -12.92 -9.50 -3.22
C ASN A 170 -12.35 -8.36 -2.34
N GLY A 171 -13.15 -7.86 -1.41
CA GLY A 171 -12.72 -6.82 -0.48
C GLY A 171 -12.62 -5.41 -1.10
N ALA A 172 -13.18 -5.19 -2.29
CA ALA A 172 -13.27 -3.85 -2.87
C ALA A 172 -14.68 -3.56 -3.36
N TYR A 173 -15.12 -2.30 -3.21
CA TYR A 173 -16.31 -1.81 -3.90
C TYR A 173 -16.01 -1.70 -5.39
N VAL A 174 -16.86 -2.33 -6.21
CA VAL A 174 -16.75 -2.32 -7.67
C VAL A 174 -17.70 -1.28 -8.24
N MET A 175 -17.13 -0.24 -8.83
CA MET A 175 -17.85 0.92 -9.32
C MET A 175 -17.55 1.12 -10.81
N THR A 176 -18.45 0.70 -11.70
CA THR A 176 -18.24 0.85 -13.15
C THR A 176 -19.06 2.02 -13.68
N GLY A 177 -18.39 2.97 -14.34
CA GLY A 177 -19.04 4.16 -14.87
C GLY A 177 -18.29 4.80 -16.04
N GLN A 178 -18.89 5.82 -16.64
CA GLN A 178 -18.27 6.57 -17.73
C GLN A 178 -17.28 7.60 -17.18
N LEU A 179 -16.10 7.66 -17.80
CA LEU A 179 -15.12 8.72 -17.56
C LEU A 179 -15.66 10.09 -18.02
N PRO A 180 -15.25 11.19 -17.35
CA PRO A 180 -15.67 12.53 -17.73
C PRO A 180 -15.20 12.87 -19.15
N GLN A 181 -16.10 13.45 -19.94
CA GLN A 181 -15.77 13.87 -21.31
C GLN A 181 -14.95 15.16 -21.31
N GLY A 182 -14.09 15.32 -22.32
CA GLY A 182 -13.32 16.55 -22.53
C GLY A 182 -12.08 16.70 -21.64
N LYS A 183 -11.86 15.80 -20.68
CA LYS A 183 -10.65 15.79 -19.85
C LYS A 183 -9.46 15.23 -20.62
N SER A 184 -8.31 15.87 -20.44
CA SER A 184 -7.03 15.43 -20.99
C SER A 184 -5.90 15.83 -20.06
N GLY A 185 -4.76 15.15 -20.19
CA GLY A 185 -3.56 15.45 -19.41
C GLY A 185 -3.72 15.08 -17.93
N ARG A 186 -2.84 15.67 -17.11
CA ARG A 186 -2.82 15.47 -15.66
C ARG A 186 -4.06 16.06 -15.00
N GLN A 187 -4.74 15.25 -14.21
CA GLN A 187 -5.92 15.62 -13.42
C GLN A 187 -5.85 14.90 -12.07
N LEU A 188 -6.78 15.23 -11.17
CA LEU A 188 -6.98 14.51 -9.92
C LEU A 188 -8.45 14.06 -9.83
N ILE A 189 -8.64 12.80 -9.42
CA ILE A 189 -9.95 12.28 -9.04
C ILE A 189 -10.04 12.29 -7.53
N TYR A 190 -11.06 12.97 -7.01
CA TYR A 190 -11.36 13.05 -5.59
C TYR A 190 -12.59 12.21 -5.28
N THR A 191 -12.41 11.19 -4.45
CA THR A 191 -13.47 10.25 -4.08
C THR A 191 -13.92 10.51 -2.66
N ILE A 192 -15.23 10.62 -2.47
CA ILE A 192 -15.89 10.68 -1.16
C ILE A 192 -16.70 9.41 -0.99
N TRP A 193 -16.50 8.70 0.12
CA TRP A 193 -17.39 7.64 0.57
C TRP A 193 -18.12 8.11 1.83
N GLN A 194 -19.40 8.45 1.71
CA GLN A 194 -20.24 8.80 2.86
C GLN A 194 -21.03 7.57 3.30
N ARG A 195 -20.98 7.26 4.60
CA ARG A 195 -21.83 6.23 5.19
C ARG A 195 -23.24 6.77 5.46
N ASN A 196 -24.24 5.90 5.39
CA ASN A 196 -25.63 6.21 5.75
C ASN A 196 -26.00 5.65 7.13
N ASP A 197 -25.25 4.67 7.63
CA ASP A 197 -25.40 4.05 8.95
C ASP A 197 -24.61 4.79 10.05
N SER A 198 -23.81 5.80 9.68
CA SER A 198 -23.11 6.70 10.59
C SER A 198 -22.84 8.06 9.93
N GLN A 199 -22.35 9.04 10.68
CA GLN A 199 -21.89 10.32 10.11
C GLN A 199 -20.51 10.21 9.45
N GLU A 200 -19.82 9.08 9.54
CA GLU A 200 -18.45 8.93 9.08
C GLU A 200 -18.37 8.99 7.54
N ALA A 201 -17.32 9.63 7.03
CA ALA A 201 -16.98 9.61 5.60
C ALA A 201 -15.49 9.42 5.37
N PHE A 202 -15.12 8.82 4.23
CA PHE A 202 -13.74 8.59 3.79
C PHE A 202 -13.44 9.39 2.54
N TYR A 203 -12.17 9.73 2.37
CA TYR A 203 -11.70 10.64 1.33
C TYR A 203 -10.46 10.07 0.66
N SER A 204 -10.38 10.19 -0.66
CA SER A 204 -9.26 9.64 -1.41
C SER A 204 -8.92 10.52 -2.60
N CYS A 205 -7.65 10.92 -2.70
CA CYS A 205 -7.08 11.61 -3.86
C CYS A 205 -6.29 10.62 -4.72
N SER A 206 -6.63 10.53 -6.01
CA SER A 206 -5.91 9.74 -7.00
C SER A 206 -5.45 10.65 -8.15
N ASP A 207 -4.14 10.77 -8.37
CA ASP A 207 -3.60 11.50 -9.51
C ASP A 207 -3.73 10.64 -10.78
N VAL A 208 -4.24 11.24 -11.85
CA VAL A 208 -4.56 10.54 -13.09
C VAL A 208 -4.07 11.30 -14.31
N TRP A 209 -3.89 10.56 -15.42
CA TRP A 209 -3.62 11.14 -16.73
C TRP A 209 -4.68 10.68 -17.72
N PHE A 210 -5.49 11.60 -18.25
CA PHE A 210 -6.48 11.29 -19.28
C PHE A 210 -5.86 11.29 -20.68
N GLY A 211 -5.98 10.16 -21.37
CA GLY A 211 -5.46 9.96 -22.72
C GLY A 211 -4.05 9.36 -22.72
N THR A 212 -3.25 9.71 -23.72
CA THR A 212 -1.87 9.20 -23.82
C THR A 212 -0.98 9.93 -22.83
N ALA A 213 -0.47 9.21 -21.84
CA ALA A 213 0.55 9.73 -20.94
C ALA A 213 1.88 9.96 -21.69
N PRO A 214 2.65 11.00 -21.35
CA PRO A 214 4.00 11.14 -21.86
C PRO A 214 4.83 9.92 -21.47
N THR A 215 5.67 9.44 -22.40
CA THR A 215 6.67 8.42 -22.10
C THR A 215 7.61 8.96 -21.02
N PRO A 216 7.80 8.27 -19.88
CA PRO A 216 8.65 8.77 -18.81
C PRO A 216 10.08 8.99 -19.33
N THR A 217 10.60 10.22 -19.20
CA THR A 217 12.04 10.49 -19.37
C THR A 217 12.66 10.47 -17.96
N PRO A 218 13.64 9.59 -17.67
CA PRO A 218 14.15 9.43 -16.32
C PRO A 218 14.90 10.68 -15.83
N THR A 219 14.51 11.27 -14.69
CA THR A 219 15.25 12.34 -14.02
C THR A 219 16.06 11.74 -12.87
N ALA A 220 17.38 11.89 -12.88
CA ALA A 220 18.22 11.35 -11.83
C ALA A 220 17.99 12.09 -10.51
N ALA A 221 17.83 11.36 -9.40
CA ALA A 221 17.96 11.95 -8.08
C ALA A 221 19.32 12.66 -8.00
N PRO A 222 19.40 13.89 -7.45
CA PRO A 222 20.66 14.61 -7.32
C PRO A 222 21.66 13.73 -6.56
N GLN A 223 22.90 13.70 -7.03
CA GLN A 223 23.96 12.94 -6.36
C GLN A 223 24.17 13.50 -4.95
N CYS A 224 24.41 12.61 -3.98
CA CYS A 224 24.76 13.05 -2.63
C CYS A 224 26.13 13.74 -2.66
N THR A 225 26.14 15.07 -2.57
CA THR A 225 27.38 15.88 -2.58
C THR A 225 27.93 16.14 -1.18
N VAL A 226 27.13 15.93 -0.13
CA VAL A 226 27.57 16.03 1.27
C VAL A 226 28.24 14.72 1.72
N PRO A 227 29.15 14.72 2.71
CA PRO A 227 29.86 13.52 3.16
C PRO A 227 28.93 12.44 3.72
N ALA A 228 29.29 11.15 3.62
CA ALA A 228 28.51 10.09 4.24
C ALA A 228 28.51 10.22 5.77
N TRP A 229 27.40 9.87 6.42
CA TRP A 229 27.36 9.81 7.88
C TRP A 229 28.31 8.72 8.39
N GLY A 230 28.99 9.02 9.49
CA GLY A 230 29.93 8.13 10.15
C GLY A 230 29.62 8.04 11.64
N ALA A 231 29.42 6.81 12.13
CA ALA A 231 29.06 6.55 13.52
C ALA A 231 30.05 7.12 14.56
N SER A 232 31.33 7.26 14.18
CA SER A 232 32.39 7.75 15.06
C SER A 232 32.68 9.25 14.90
N VAL A 233 31.89 9.99 14.13
CA VAL A 233 32.11 11.41 13.86
C VAL A 233 31.26 12.26 14.81
N VAL A 234 31.87 13.32 15.35
CA VAL A 234 31.16 14.37 16.08
C VAL A 234 30.71 15.43 15.09
N TYR A 235 29.41 15.63 14.98
CA TYR A 235 28.78 16.62 14.11
C TYR A 235 28.42 17.85 14.93
N GLN A 236 28.74 19.04 14.43
CA GLN A 236 28.32 20.30 15.04
C GLN A 236 26.97 20.73 14.47
N GLY A 237 26.23 21.60 15.18
CA GLY A 237 25.04 22.25 14.63
C GLY A 237 25.33 22.85 13.23
N GLY A 238 24.52 22.48 12.24
CA GLY A 238 24.67 22.85 10.83
C GLY A 238 25.46 21.87 9.97
N SER A 239 26.12 20.86 10.56
CA SER A 239 26.84 19.83 9.81
C SER A 239 25.91 19.02 8.91
N GLN A 240 26.34 18.74 7.67
CA GLN A 240 25.53 18.04 6.69
C GLN A 240 26.13 16.66 6.35
N VAL A 241 25.28 15.65 6.23
CA VAL A 241 25.69 14.28 5.89
C VAL A 241 24.71 13.61 4.96
N ASN A 242 25.17 12.66 4.14
CA ASN A 242 24.30 11.74 3.42
C ASN A 242 24.18 10.42 4.18
N HIS A 243 22.97 9.89 4.28
CA HIS A 243 22.67 8.60 4.90
C HIS A 243 21.36 8.06 4.33
N ASN A 244 21.34 6.79 3.89
CA ASN A 244 20.16 6.12 3.32
C ASN A 244 19.45 6.90 2.21
N GLY A 245 20.21 7.42 1.24
CA GLY A 245 19.65 8.14 0.09
C GLY A 245 19.05 9.51 0.43
N ARG A 246 19.46 10.09 1.55
CA ARG A 246 19.00 11.38 2.06
C ARG A 246 20.19 12.20 2.49
N TRP A 247 20.06 13.52 2.44
CA TRP A 247 21.00 14.40 3.13
C TRP A 247 20.33 15.11 4.30
N TRP A 248 21.07 15.15 5.40
CA TRP A 248 20.61 15.53 6.73
C TRP A 248 21.46 16.68 7.24
N GLN A 249 20.86 17.57 8.03
CA GLN A 249 21.56 18.62 8.74
C GLN A 249 21.39 18.43 10.25
N ALA A 250 22.50 18.52 10.98
CA ALA A 250 22.47 18.50 12.43
C ALA A 250 21.82 19.79 12.96
N LYS A 251 20.75 19.68 13.74
CA LYS A 251 20.10 20.82 14.43
C LYS A 251 20.94 21.31 15.60
N TRP A 252 21.67 20.40 16.25
CA TRP A 252 22.64 20.69 17.31
C TRP A 252 23.74 19.62 17.31
N SER A 253 24.80 19.86 18.07
CA SER A 253 25.96 18.99 18.09
C SER A 253 25.61 17.60 18.61
N ASN A 254 26.05 16.54 17.92
CA ASN A 254 25.74 15.16 18.24
C ASN A 254 26.86 14.21 17.78
N ALA A 255 26.90 13.01 18.36
CA ALA A 255 27.84 11.94 17.99
C ALA A 255 27.16 10.58 18.16
N GLY A 256 27.44 9.63 17.26
CA GLY A 256 26.91 8.26 17.33
C GLY A 256 25.39 8.12 17.13
N THR A 257 24.67 9.22 16.90
CA THR A 257 23.23 9.19 16.61
C THR A 257 23.04 9.10 15.11
N GLU A 258 22.43 8.01 14.63
CA GLU A 258 22.15 7.79 13.22
C GLU A 258 21.08 8.77 12.71
N PRO A 259 21.24 9.37 11.50
CA PRO A 259 20.24 10.23 10.91
C PRO A 259 18.92 9.47 10.67
N SER A 260 17.86 9.95 11.29
CA SER A 260 16.50 9.40 11.17
C SER A 260 15.47 10.52 11.33
N SER A 261 14.21 10.26 10.99
CA SER A 261 13.08 11.17 11.30
C SER A 261 12.30 10.71 12.55
N ALA A 262 12.71 9.62 13.19
CA ALA A 262 12.03 9.02 14.33
C ALA A 262 12.41 9.69 15.66
N GLY A 263 11.46 9.76 16.59
CA GLY A 263 11.68 10.20 17.97
C GLY A 263 11.55 11.70 18.21
N GLY A 264 11.01 12.09 19.38
CA GLY A 264 10.75 13.49 19.74
C GLY A 264 12.00 14.34 20.02
N VAL A 265 13.14 13.72 20.30
CA VAL A 265 14.44 14.39 20.44
C VAL A 265 15.41 13.79 19.44
N ASN A 266 15.46 14.38 18.26
CA ASN A 266 16.30 13.93 17.16
C ASN A 266 17.26 15.04 16.75
N PRO A 267 18.59 14.83 16.76
CA PRO A 267 19.56 15.87 16.42
C PRO A 267 19.66 16.14 14.92
N TRP A 268 19.01 15.33 14.08
CA TRP A 268 19.02 15.46 12.63
C TRP A 268 17.71 16.05 12.12
N GLU A 269 17.82 16.85 11.07
CA GLU A 269 16.72 17.33 10.25
C GLU A 269 17.00 16.90 8.81
N ILE A 270 16.00 16.31 8.16
CA ILE A 270 16.11 16.00 6.74
C ILE A 270 16.09 17.30 5.93
N ARG A 271 16.99 17.43 4.97
CA ARG A 271 17.06 18.60 4.09
C ARG A 271 16.75 18.27 2.63
N GLY A 272 16.80 16.99 2.28
CA GLY A 272 16.33 16.49 1.01
C GLY A 272 16.80 15.07 0.72
N TYR A 273 16.47 14.59 -0.47
CA TYR A 273 16.82 13.27 -0.96
C TYR A 273 18.00 13.35 -1.93
N CYS A 274 18.85 12.33 -1.94
CA CYS A 274 19.96 12.22 -2.87
C CYS A 274 20.24 10.74 -3.19
N GLY A 275 20.52 10.40 -4.44
CA GLY A 275 20.64 9.00 -4.86
C GLY A 275 22.08 8.59 -5.19
N SER A 276 22.45 7.35 -4.88
CA SER A 276 23.41 6.61 -5.70
C SER A 276 22.66 6.12 -6.94
N GLY A 277 22.87 6.81 -8.07
CA GLY A 277 22.26 6.62 -9.40
C GLY A 277 21.19 5.53 -9.58
N SER A 278 19.93 5.92 -9.62
CA SER A 278 18.93 5.39 -10.57
C SER A 278 17.80 6.42 -10.74
N PRO A 279 17.31 6.73 -11.96
CA PRO A 279 16.43 7.88 -12.19
C PRO A 279 14.92 7.55 -12.16
N GLU A 280 14.13 8.49 -11.64
CA GLU A 280 12.65 8.52 -11.55
C GLU A 280 12.15 9.90 -12.08
N PRO A 281 11.07 9.99 -12.89
CA PRO A 281 10.90 11.09 -13.85
C PRO A 281 10.27 12.37 -13.29
N THR A 282 10.68 13.54 -13.80
CA THR A 282 9.90 14.81 -13.75
C THR A 282 10.14 15.66 -15.00
N ASP A 283 9.07 16.31 -15.47
CA ASP A 283 8.85 17.00 -16.74
C ASP A 283 9.60 18.33 -16.94
N THR A 284 10.22 18.55 -18.11
CA THR A 284 10.33 19.86 -18.77
C THR A 284 10.51 19.72 -20.28
N ALA A 285 9.80 20.56 -21.04
CA ALA A 285 9.52 20.44 -22.46
C ALA A 285 10.63 20.92 -23.41
N THR A 286 10.78 20.24 -24.55
CA THR A 286 11.26 20.86 -25.80
C THR A 286 10.33 20.47 -26.95
N VAL A 287 9.72 21.47 -27.58
CA VAL A 287 8.79 21.35 -28.72
C VAL A 287 9.56 21.06 -30.00
N THR A 288 9.08 20.14 -30.85
CA THR A 288 9.37 20.16 -32.29
C THR A 288 8.15 19.64 -33.08
N ALA A 289 7.90 20.29 -34.21
CA ALA A 289 6.61 20.45 -34.88
C ALA A 289 6.03 19.23 -35.64
N THR A 290 4.72 19.31 -35.82
CA THR A 290 3.76 18.53 -36.62
C THR A 290 4.24 18.11 -38.02
N PRO A 291 3.76 16.96 -38.53
CA PRO A 291 3.03 17.05 -39.80
C PRO A 291 1.69 16.32 -39.79
N THR A 292 0.70 17.03 -40.35
CA THR A 292 -0.64 16.58 -40.72
C THR A 292 -0.58 15.60 -41.88
N ARG A 293 -1.37 14.51 -41.86
CA ARG A 293 -2.23 14.07 -42.99
C ARG A 293 -3.12 12.86 -42.66
N THR A 294 -4.42 13.11 -42.82
CA THR A 294 -5.57 12.33 -43.32
C THR A 294 -5.51 10.78 -43.38
N PRO A 295 -6.53 10.06 -42.85
CA PRO A 295 -6.62 8.60 -43.00
C PRO A 295 -7.31 8.20 -44.31
N THR A 296 -6.63 7.39 -45.12
CA THR A 296 -7.25 6.58 -46.18
C THR A 296 -7.12 5.11 -45.76
N ARG A 297 -8.26 4.41 -45.62
CA ARG A 297 -8.30 2.96 -45.35
C ARG A 297 -7.87 2.19 -46.60
N THR A 298 -6.86 1.35 -46.46
CA THR A 298 -6.54 0.27 -47.41
C THR A 298 -6.42 -1.03 -46.62
N LEU A 299 -7.24 -2.03 -46.97
CA LEU A 299 -7.14 -3.39 -46.44
C LEU A 299 -5.93 -4.09 -47.08
N THR A 300 -5.14 -4.85 -46.32
CA THR A 300 -3.97 -5.58 -46.82
C THR A 300 -3.84 -6.94 -46.09
N PRO A 301 -3.40 -8.02 -46.78
CA PRO A 301 -3.86 -9.38 -46.54
C PRO A 301 -3.01 -10.21 -45.55
N THR A 302 -3.57 -11.37 -45.21
CA THR A 302 -3.06 -12.45 -44.34
C THR A 302 -1.59 -12.83 -44.62
N PRO A 303 -0.72 -12.93 -43.58
CA PRO A 303 0.66 -13.37 -43.78
C PRO A 303 0.78 -14.90 -43.82
N THR A 304 1.52 -15.38 -44.81
CA THR A 304 2.02 -16.76 -44.95
C THR A 304 3.29 -16.94 -44.12
N SER A 305 3.34 -18.02 -43.33
CA SER A 305 4.48 -18.40 -42.49
C SER A 305 5.64 -18.97 -43.32
N THR A 306 6.76 -18.26 -43.38
CA THR A 306 8.08 -18.83 -43.73
C THR A 306 8.89 -19.06 -42.46
N GLY A 307 9.18 -20.33 -42.18
CA GLY A 307 10.00 -20.75 -41.05
C GLY A 307 11.45 -20.35 -41.22
N VAL A 308 11.97 -19.62 -40.23
CA VAL A 308 13.42 -19.47 -40.00
C VAL A 308 13.66 -19.77 -38.53
N THR A 309 14.41 -20.84 -38.26
CA THR A 309 14.82 -21.26 -36.92
C THR A 309 15.98 -20.38 -36.45
N PRO A 310 15.86 -19.59 -35.37
CA PRO A 310 17.02 -18.94 -34.76
C PRO A 310 17.79 -19.93 -33.88
N THR A 311 19.07 -20.14 -34.18
CA THR A 311 20.02 -20.81 -33.30
C THR A 311 20.46 -19.82 -32.22
N PHE A 312 20.08 -20.06 -30.96
CA PHE A 312 20.57 -19.29 -29.82
C PHE A 312 21.88 -19.86 -29.30
N THR A 313 22.92 -19.03 -29.23
CA THR A 313 24.17 -19.31 -28.53
C THR A 313 23.96 -19.05 -27.02
N PRO A 314 24.21 -20.01 -26.12
CA PRO A 314 23.99 -19.80 -24.69
C PRO A 314 25.04 -18.84 -24.12
N THR A 315 24.56 -17.74 -23.53
CA THR A 315 25.38 -16.82 -22.72
C THR A 315 25.51 -17.39 -21.30
N PRO A 316 26.69 -17.39 -20.67
CA PRO A 316 26.87 -17.98 -19.35
C PRO A 316 26.15 -17.15 -18.27
N THR A 317 25.12 -17.72 -17.66
CA THR A 317 24.40 -17.16 -16.52
C THR A 317 25.26 -17.29 -15.26
N ARG A 318 25.69 -16.16 -14.67
CA ARG A 318 26.27 -16.15 -13.32
C ARG A 318 25.15 -16.41 -12.32
N THR A 319 25.14 -17.62 -11.76
CA THR A 319 24.22 -18.05 -10.71
C THR A 319 24.87 -17.79 -9.36
N ASN A 320 24.51 -16.70 -8.70
CA ASN A 320 24.80 -16.51 -7.28
C ASN A 320 23.64 -17.14 -6.47
N THR A 321 23.63 -18.46 -6.37
CA THR A 321 22.80 -19.17 -5.39
C THR A 321 23.65 -19.39 -4.14
N PRO A 322 23.34 -18.80 -2.98
CA PRO A 322 23.94 -19.25 -1.73
C PRO A 322 23.38 -20.65 -1.43
N THR A 323 24.21 -21.67 -1.59
CA THR A 323 23.95 -23.00 -1.07
C THR A 323 24.14 -22.95 0.45
N MET A 324 23.05 -22.83 1.20
CA MET A 324 23.08 -23.06 2.65
C MET A 324 22.77 -24.53 2.93
N THR A 325 23.75 -25.23 3.50
CA THR A 325 23.60 -26.56 4.08
C THR A 325 22.58 -26.47 5.24
N PRO A 326 21.49 -27.26 5.24
CA PRO A 326 20.53 -27.22 6.34
C PRO A 326 21.18 -27.80 7.59
N THR A 327 21.43 -26.95 8.57
CA THR A 327 21.75 -27.41 9.92
C THR A 327 20.43 -27.78 10.58
N GLN A 328 20.12 -29.07 10.70
CA GLN A 328 18.96 -29.54 11.44
C GLN A 328 19.11 -29.14 12.93
N GLY A 329 18.53 -28.00 13.28
CA GLY A 329 18.18 -27.68 14.66
C GLY A 329 16.83 -28.32 14.96
N SER A 330 16.78 -29.24 15.93
CA SER A 330 15.63 -30.04 16.34
C SER A 330 14.55 -29.25 17.10
N GLY A 331 14.11 -28.13 16.54
CA GLY A 331 12.97 -27.33 17.02
C GLY A 331 12.30 -26.54 15.89
N GLY A 332 12.55 -26.91 14.64
CA GLY A 332 12.16 -26.16 13.44
C GLY A 332 10.65 -26.11 13.23
N CYS A 333 10.20 -25.05 12.57
CA CYS A 333 8.80 -24.74 12.29
C CYS A 333 7.93 -25.92 11.83
N ALA A 334 6.63 -25.83 12.11
CA ALA A 334 5.61 -26.68 11.49
C ALA A 334 4.62 -25.84 10.69
N VAL A 335 4.16 -26.36 9.55
CA VAL A 335 3.12 -25.74 8.73
C VAL A 335 1.92 -26.66 8.64
N THR A 336 0.75 -26.16 9.01
CA THR A 336 -0.53 -26.79 8.69
C THR A 336 -1.14 -26.05 7.52
N TYR A 337 -1.47 -26.79 6.46
CA TYR A 337 -2.06 -26.24 5.23
C TYR A 337 -3.44 -26.88 5.06
N THR A 338 -4.52 -26.13 5.22
CA THR A 338 -5.89 -26.66 5.07
C THR A 338 -6.48 -26.13 3.78
N VAL A 339 -7.23 -26.95 3.04
CA VAL A 339 -7.78 -26.58 1.73
C VAL A 339 -9.28 -26.81 1.73
N ASN A 340 -10.02 -25.80 1.32
CA ASN A 340 -11.42 -25.91 0.90
C ASN A 340 -11.48 -25.63 -0.61
N GLN A 341 -11.72 -26.66 -1.43
CA GLN A 341 -11.67 -26.55 -2.89
C GLN A 341 -13.02 -26.81 -3.55
N TRP A 342 -13.21 -26.19 -4.72
CA TRP A 342 -14.33 -26.35 -5.64
C TRP A 342 -13.79 -26.39 -7.07
N ASN A 343 -14.68 -26.53 -8.06
CA ASN A 343 -14.40 -26.78 -9.48
C ASN A 343 -12.98 -26.41 -9.96
N THR A 344 -12.70 -25.11 -10.11
CA THR A 344 -11.41 -24.59 -10.60
C THR A 344 -10.73 -23.65 -9.59
N GLY A 345 -11.12 -23.72 -8.32
CA GLY A 345 -10.66 -22.78 -7.30
C GLY A 345 -10.62 -23.37 -5.91
N PHE A 346 -9.83 -22.77 -5.03
CA PHE A 346 -9.72 -23.19 -3.65
C PHE A 346 -9.35 -22.03 -2.74
N VAL A 347 -9.73 -22.16 -1.47
CA VAL A 347 -9.17 -21.40 -0.36
C VAL A 347 -8.19 -22.30 0.38
N ALA A 348 -7.03 -21.75 0.71
CA ALA A 348 -6.08 -22.36 1.62
C ALA A 348 -5.89 -21.51 2.87
N ASP A 349 -5.97 -22.16 4.03
CA ASP A 349 -5.56 -21.60 5.32
C ASP A 349 -4.21 -22.20 5.71
N VAL A 350 -3.25 -21.33 6.00
CA VAL A 350 -1.87 -21.68 6.33
C VAL A 350 -1.56 -21.23 7.75
N LYS A 351 -1.28 -22.19 8.64
CA LYS A 351 -0.81 -21.94 9.99
C LYS A 351 0.68 -22.24 10.07
N ILE A 352 1.48 -21.24 10.42
CA ILE A 352 2.90 -21.39 10.74
C ILE A 352 3.02 -21.53 12.25
N THR A 353 3.74 -22.54 12.73
CA THR A 353 4.02 -22.75 14.16
C THR A 353 5.52 -22.74 14.37
N ASN A 354 6.01 -21.92 15.29
CA ASN A 354 7.40 -21.87 15.71
C ASN A 354 7.60 -22.76 16.93
N ASN A 355 8.19 -23.94 16.73
CA ASN A 355 8.52 -24.87 17.81
C ASN A 355 9.90 -24.58 18.44
N GLY A 356 10.58 -23.53 17.98
CA GLY A 356 11.88 -23.12 18.48
C GLY A 356 11.75 -22.39 19.82
N THR A 357 12.85 -22.32 20.56
CA THR A 357 12.91 -21.67 21.87
C THR A 357 13.00 -20.13 21.80
N THR A 358 13.20 -19.58 20.61
CA THR A 358 13.32 -18.13 20.37
C THR A 358 12.14 -17.65 19.53
N ALA A 359 11.54 -16.52 19.91
CA ALA A 359 10.48 -15.89 19.13
C ALA A 359 11.06 -15.34 17.81
N ILE A 360 10.29 -15.46 16.74
CA ILE A 360 10.61 -14.92 15.42
C ILE A 360 9.84 -13.60 15.27
N SER A 361 10.57 -12.50 15.09
CA SER A 361 10.01 -11.18 14.79
C SER A 361 10.24 -10.88 13.32
N GLY A 362 9.16 -10.95 12.53
CA GLY A 362 9.20 -10.95 11.08
C GLY A 362 9.49 -12.34 10.51
N TRP A 363 8.74 -12.74 9.50
CA TRP A 363 8.87 -14.05 8.89
C TRP A 363 8.60 -14.03 7.39
N THR A 364 9.24 -14.98 6.71
CA THR A 364 9.04 -15.31 5.30
C THR A 364 8.91 -16.81 5.18
N LEU A 365 7.77 -17.28 4.67
CA LEU A 365 7.50 -18.66 4.34
C LEU A 365 7.49 -18.83 2.82
N THR A 366 8.29 -19.74 2.29
CA THR A 366 8.31 -20.06 0.86
C THR A 366 7.89 -21.51 0.61
N TRP A 367 7.29 -21.76 -0.55
CA TRP A 367 6.97 -23.10 -1.06
C TRP A 367 6.82 -23.05 -2.58
N SER A 368 6.58 -24.20 -3.22
CA SER A 368 6.20 -24.24 -4.63
C SER A 368 4.94 -25.08 -4.90
N PHE A 369 4.17 -24.64 -5.88
CA PHE A 369 3.00 -25.36 -6.40
C PHE A 369 3.40 -26.34 -7.49
N ALA A 370 2.89 -27.57 -7.42
CA ALA A 370 3.26 -28.64 -8.35
C ALA A 370 2.42 -28.65 -9.65
N ASN A 371 1.24 -28.04 -9.65
CA ASN A 371 0.25 -28.22 -10.72
C ASN A 371 -0.30 -26.90 -11.28
N GLY A 372 0.55 -25.87 -11.30
CA GLY A 372 0.21 -24.59 -11.93
C GLY A 372 -0.86 -23.80 -11.18
N GLN A 373 -1.10 -24.10 -9.89
CA GLN A 373 -2.01 -23.31 -9.06
C GLN A 373 -1.57 -21.84 -9.06
N GLN A 374 -2.54 -20.91 -9.11
CA GLN A 374 -2.29 -19.46 -9.16
C GLN A 374 -3.06 -18.77 -8.04
N ILE A 375 -2.34 -18.10 -7.13
CA ILE A 375 -2.92 -17.31 -6.05
C ILE A 375 -3.52 -16.04 -6.64
N THR A 376 -4.78 -15.79 -6.30
CA THR A 376 -5.54 -14.63 -6.78
C THR A 376 -5.81 -13.62 -5.68
N ASN A 377 -5.95 -14.07 -4.42
CA ASN A 377 -6.30 -13.16 -3.34
C ASN A 377 -5.77 -13.64 -1.98
N PRO A 378 -4.64 -13.13 -1.49
CA PRO A 378 -4.13 -13.44 -0.15
C PRO A 378 -4.69 -12.52 0.95
N TRP A 379 -4.63 -12.96 2.20
CA TRP A 379 -4.94 -12.15 3.39
C TRP A 379 -4.01 -12.51 4.56
N ASN A 380 -3.88 -11.58 5.52
CA ASN A 380 -3.04 -11.68 6.72
C ASN A 380 -1.54 -11.92 6.48
N ALA A 381 -1.08 -11.95 5.23
CA ALA A 381 0.32 -11.95 4.84
C ALA A 381 0.49 -11.34 3.44
N THR A 382 1.65 -10.74 3.17
CA THR A 382 2.02 -10.36 1.81
C THR A 382 2.44 -11.61 1.06
N VAL A 383 1.72 -11.96 -0.02
CA VAL A 383 2.01 -13.16 -0.81
C VAL A 383 2.38 -12.77 -2.23
N VAL A 384 3.57 -13.19 -2.65
CA VAL A 384 4.08 -13.02 -4.02
C VAL A 384 4.25 -14.40 -4.64
N GLN A 385 3.74 -14.56 -5.86
CA GLN A 385 3.92 -15.77 -6.66
C GLN A 385 4.64 -15.45 -7.97
N THR A 386 5.65 -16.24 -8.32
CA THR A 386 6.33 -16.19 -9.62
C THR A 386 6.45 -17.60 -10.19
N GLY A 387 5.69 -17.87 -11.24
CA GLY A 387 5.54 -19.22 -11.77
C GLY A 387 4.98 -20.16 -10.71
N ALA A 388 5.72 -21.23 -10.39
CA ALA A 388 5.35 -22.18 -9.34
C ALA A 388 5.73 -21.72 -7.93
N ASN A 389 6.64 -20.76 -7.79
CA ASN A 389 7.22 -20.40 -6.49
C ASN A 389 6.37 -19.35 -5.78
N VAL A 390 6.14 -19.53 -4.48
CA VAL A 390 5.39 -18.62 -3.64
C VAL A 390 6.22 -18.19 -2.44
N SER A 391 6.13 -16.92 -2.09
CA SER A 391 6.67 -16.34 -0.86
C SER A 391 5.55 -15.59 -0.14
N ALA A 392 5.24 -16.01 1.09
CA ALA A 392 4.38 -15.28 2.02
C ALA A 392 5.23 -14.66 3.12
N SER A 393 5.01 -13.40 3.49
CA SER A 393 5.80 -12.75 4.53
C SER A 393 5.03 -11.69 5.32
N ASN A 394 5.52 -11.40 6.52
CA ASN A 394 5.15 -10.24 7.32
C ASN A 394 6.40 -9.71 8.06
N PRO A 395 6.62 -8.39 8.13
CA PRO A 395 7.79 -7.82 8.79
C PRO A 395 7.69 -7.86 10.32
N ALA A 396 8.81 -7.63 11.00
CA ALA A 396 8.84 -7.36 12.43
C ALA A 396 7.95 -6.15 12.76
N GLY A 397 7.20 -6.21 13.86
CA GLY A 397 6.25 -5.15 14.26
C GLY A 397 4.87 -5.22 13.58
N HIS A 398 4.70 -6.02 12.52
CA HIS A 398 3.37 -6.33 11.98
C HIS A 398 2.58 -7.21 12.97
N TRP A 399 1.26 -6.99 13.12
CA TRP A 399 0.43 -7.72 14.08
C TRP A 399 0.45 -9.24 13.86
N ASN A 400 0.54 -9.67 12.60
CA ASN A 400 0.69 -11.08 12.22
C ASN A 400 2.16 -11.45 11.88
N GLY A 401 3.12 -10.61 12.27
CA GLY A 401 4.56 -10.77 12.02
C GLY A 401 5.33 -11.41 13.17
N THR A 402 4.72 -11.59 14.34
CA THR A 402 5.39 -12.18 15.52
C THR A 402 4.98 -13.64 15.71
N LEU A 403 5.95 -14.55 15.58
CA LEU A 403 5.82 -15.97 15.85
C LEU A 403 6.46 -16.27 17.21
N GLY A 404 5.63 -16.36 18.26
CA GLY A 404 6.11 -16.67 19.62
C GLY A 404 6.93 -17.97 19.68
N ALA A 405 7.83 -18.06 20.67
CA ALA A 405 8.59 -19.28 20.93
C ALA A 405 7.69 -20.42 21.45
N ASN A 406 8.21 -21.65 21.44
CA ASN A 406 7.64 -22.82 22.11
C ASN A 406 6.20 -23.14 21.68
N GLY A 407 5.93 -23.12 20.38
CA GLY A 407 4.63 -23.43 19.80
C GLY A 407 3.77 -22.20 19.46
N GLY A 408 4.35 -20.99 19.52
CA GLY A 408 3.68 -19.79 19.02
C GLY A 408 3.36 -19.91 17.54
N ALA A 409 2.22 -19.37 17.11
CA ALA A 409 1.72 -19.56 15.77
C ALA A 409 1.07 -18.31 15.19
N VAL A 410 1.10 -18.21 13.86
CA VAL A 410 0.40 -17.21 13.06
C VAL A 410 -0.39 -17.90 11.96
N THR A 411 -1.45 -17.27 11.49
CA THR A 411 -2.29 -17.79 10.41
C THR A 411 -2.44 -16.77 9.30
N PHE A 412 -2.33 -17.21 8.06
CA PHE A 412 -2.70 -16.45 6.87
C PHE A 412 -3.44 -17.36 5.90
N GLY A 413 -4.04 -16.79 4.87
CA GLY A 413 -4.72 -17.59 3.87
C GLY A 413 -4.74 -16.93 2.51
N PHE A 414 -5.23 -17.67 1.53
CA PHE A 414 -5.40 -17.17 0.18
C PHE A 414 -6.45 -17.94 -0.59
N GLN A 415 -7.06 -17.27 -1.56
CA GLN A 415 -7.79 -17.89 -2.66
C GLN A 415 -6.84 -18.11 -3.85
N ALA A 416 -7.00 -19.23 -4.54
CA ALA A 416 -6.23 -19.59 -5.72
C ALA A 416 -7.06 -20.39 -6.73
N ALA A 417 -6.63 -20.36 -7.98
CA ALA A 417 -7.19 -21.14 -9.09
C ALA A 417 -6.32 -22.35 -9.43
N HIS A 418 -6.93 -23.42 -9.97
CA HIS A 418 -6.22 -24.56 -10.56
C HIS A 418 -6.93 -25.04 -11.83
N THR A 419 -6.19 -25.62 -12.76
CA THR A 419 -6.70 -26.10 -14.07
C THR A 419 -6.92 -27.61 -14.14
N GLY A 420 -6.77 -28.31 -13.01
CA GLY A 420 -6.87 -29.76 -12.91
C GLY A 420 -6.53 -30.24 -11.51
N THR A 421 -5.50 -31.07 -11.36
CA THR A 421 -5.00 -31.54 -10.06
C THR A 421 -4.60 -30.37 -9.15
N ASN A 422 -5.03 -30.39 -7.89
CA ASN A 422 -4.63 -29.44 -6.86
C ASN A 422 -3.81 -30.13 -5.75
N ALA A 423 -2.58 -30.55 -6.06
CA ALA A 423 -1.73 -31.19 -5.06
C ALA A 423 -1.26 -30.18 -4.00
N ARG A 424 -1.31 -30.60 -2.72
CA ARG A 424 -0.80 -29.79 -1.61
C ARG A 424 0.72 -29.60 -1.72
N PRO A 425 1.26 -28.40 -1.43
CA PRO A 425 2.70 -28.19 -1.38
C PRO A 425 3.37 -29.06 -0.30
N THR A 426 4.59 -29.52 -0.58
CA THR A 426 5.34 -30.42 0.31
C THR A 426 6.68 -29.85 0.78
N ASN A 427 6.99 -28.61 0.43
CA ASN A 427 8.32 -28.02 0.58
C ASN A 427 8.31 -26.62 1.23
N PHE A 428 7.67 -26.49 2.39
CA PHE A 428 7.64 -25.22 3.12
C PHE A 428 8.98 -24.89 3.79
N VAL A 429 9.46 -23.66 3.63
CA VAL A 429 10.71 -23.15 4.23
C VAL A 429 10.44 -21.80 4.91
N LEU A 430 10.63 -21.72 6.22
CA LEU A 430 10.47 -20.50 7.02
C LEU A 430 11.85 -19.88 7.33
N ASN A 431 12.10 -18.65 6.87
CA ASN A 431 13.37 -17.92 7.08
C ASN A 431 14.61 -18.77 6.74
N GLY A 432 14.52 -19.60 5.70
CA GLY A 432 15.60 -20.50 5.27
C GLY A 432 15.64 -21.87 5.97
N MET A 433 14.76 -22.13 6.95
CA MET A 433 14.65 -23.42 7.63
C MET A 433 13.47 -24.24 7.11
N ALA A 434 13.70 -25.51 6.76
CA ALA A 434 12.63 -26.41 6.32
C ALA A 434 11.64 -26.69 7.46
N CYS A 435 10.34 -26.63 7.16
CA CYS A 435 9.28 -26.93 8.11
C CYS A 435 8.74 -28.35 7.97
N THR A 436 8.28 -28.94 9.07
CA THR A 436 7.45 -30.15 9.01
C THR A 436 6.03 -29.80 8.57
N ILE A 437 5.35 -30.72 7.87
CA ILE A 437 3.99 -30.50 7.37
C ILE A 437 3.04 -31.38 8.17
N ASN A 438 2.00 -30.76 8.72
CA ASN A 438 0.99 -31.41 9.57
C ASN A 438 -0.38 -31.45 8.90
#